data_AF-A0A847C1S7-F1
#
_entry.id   AF-A0A847C1S7-F1
#
_cell.length_a   1.000
_cell.length_b   1.000
_cell.length_c   1.000
_cell.angle_alpha   90.00
_cell.angle_beta   90.00
_cell.angle_gamma   90.00
#
_symmetry.space_group_name_H-M   'P 1'
#
loop_
_entity.id
_entity.type
_entity.pdbx_description
1 polymer ?
#
loop_
_entity_poly.entity_id
_entity_poly.type
_entity_poly.pdbx_seq_one_letter_code
_entity_poly.pdbx_strand_id
1 'polypeptide(L)' 'MSDKPKKTVSIDGIEYSLDELTDKAKSNLANLHITDREIARLQQLLAIAQTARNAYAKALKEELPKKDESVQ' A
#
# COMPACT_ATOMS: atom_id res chain seq x y z
N MET A 1 12.62 -10.51 41.24
CA MET A 1 12.78 -11.25 39.97
C MET A 1 12.11 -10.41 38.88
N SER A 2 12.88 -10.06 37.86
CA SER A 2 12.55 -8.98 36.91
C SER A 2 11.46 -9.38 35.92
N ASP A 3 10.32 -8.70 36.00
CA ASP A 3 9.22 -8.82 35.05
C ASP A 3 9.58 -7.99 33.80
N LYS A 4 10.20 -8.63 32.79
CA LYS A 4 10.41 -7.99 31.48
C LYS A 4 9.13 -8.21 30.65
N PRO A 5 8.55 -7.17 30.04
CA PRO A 5 7.40 -7.35 29.16
C PRO A 5 7.82 -8.22 27.97
N LYS A 6 7.26 -9.43 27.90
CA LYS A 6 7.40 -10.32 26.73
C LYS A 6 6.79 -9.61 25.53
N LYS A 7 7.63 -9.14 24.63
CA LYS A 7 7.17 -8.61 23.35
C LYS A 7 6.83 -9.80 22.46
N THR A 8 5.55 -10.01 22.18
CA THR A 8 5.08 -11.04 21.25
C THR A 8 4.76 -10.41 19.90
N VAL A 9 4.93 -11.18 18.83
CA VAL A 9 4.48 -10.83 17.48
C VAL A 9 3.59 -11.94 16.95
N SER A 10 2.52 -11.57 16.25
CA SER A 10 1.72 -12.54 15.51
C SER A 10 2.25 -12.63 14.08
N ILE A 11 2.66 -13.83 13.68
CA ILE A 11 3.09 -14.15 12.31
C ILE A 11 2.18 -15.28 11.84
N ASP A 12 1.45 -15.07 10.75
CA ASP A 12 0.48 -16.03 10.19
C ASP A 12 -0.57 -16.55 11.19
N GLY A 13 -0.97 -15.70 12.14
CA GLY A 13 -1.96 -16.04 13.17
C GLY A 13 -1.41 -16.85 14.35
N ILE A 14 -0.10 -17.11 14.38
CA ILE A 14 0.59 -17.75 15.50
C ILE A 14 1.35 -16.68 16.29
N GLU A 15 1.19 -16.67 17.61
CA GLU A 15 1.97 -15.80 18.49
C GLU A 15 3.36 -16.37 18.76
N TYR A 16 4.38 -15.57 18.48
CA TYR A 16 5.77 -15.87 18.79
C TYR A 16 6.32 -14.85 19.77
N SER A 17 7.11 -15.29 20.74
CA SER A 17 7.90 -14.36 21.54
C SER A 17 9.03 -13.81 20.68
N LEU A 18 9.24 -12.49 20.69
CA LEU A 18 10.40 -11.89 20.02
C LEU A 18 11.72 -12.48 20.52
N ASP A 19 11.78 -12.91 21.78
CA ASP A 19 12.98 -13.50 22.36
C ASP A 19 13.28 -14.91 21.80
N GLU A 20 12.26 -15.59 21.26
CA GLU A 20 12.38 -16.91 20.62
C GLU A 20 12.77 -16.81 19.13
N LEU A 21 12.68 -15.61 18.54
CA LEU A 21 13.07 -15.39 17.16
C LEU A 21 14.57 -15.23 17.01
N THR A 22 15.13 -15.87 15.98
CA THR A 22 16.52 -15.64 15.55
C THR A 22 16.72 -14.19 15.10
N ASP A 23 17.95 -13.69 15.17
CA ASP A 23 18.27 -12.33 14.71
C ASP A 23 17.95 -12.13 13.22
N LYS A 24 18.12 -13.18 12.41
CA LYS A 24 17.72 -13.18 11.01
C LYS A 24 16.20 -13.04 10.83
N ALA A 25 15.41 -13.75 11.65
CA ALA A 25 13.94 -13.63 11.62
C ALA A 25 13.48 -12.22 12.01
N LYS A 26 14.08 -11.62 13.05
CA LYS A 26 13.81 -10.23 13.45
C LYS A 26 14.13 -9.23 12.35
N SER A 27 15.28 -9.41 11.68
CA SER A 27 15.68 -8.57 10.54
C SER A 27 14.70 -8.68 9.37
N ASN A 28 14.30 -9.90 9.02
CA ASN A 28 13.31 -10.12 7.96
C ASN A 28 11.95 -9.52 8.32
N LEU A 29 11.50 -9.63 9.57
CA LEU A 29 10.25 -8.99 10.04
C LEU A 29 10.32 -7.47 9.90
N ALA A 30 11.44 -6.85 10.29
CA ALA A 30 11.64 -5.41 10.10
C ALA A 30 11.61 -5.01 8.62
N ASN A 31 12.27 -5.78 7.75
CA ASN A 31 12.26 -5.55 6.31
C ASN A 31 10.85 -5.69 5.72
N LEU A 32 10.07 -6.67 6.18
CA LEU A 32 8.68 -6.86 5.76
C LEU A 32 7.85 -5.62 6.11
N HIS A 33 7.89 -5.15 7.36
CA HIS A 33 7.19 -3.94 7.77
C HIS A 33 7.60 -2.68 7.00
N ILE A 34 8.87 -2.55 6.63
CA ILE A 34 9.34 -1.44 5.79
C ILE A 34 8.73 -1.57 4.39
N THR A 35 8.74 -2.77 3.82
CA THR A 35 8.20 -3.06 2.49
C THR A 35 6.69 -2.82 2.44
N ASP A 36 5.95 -3.27 3.44
CA ASP A 36 4.49 -3.06 3.53
C ASP A 36 4.12 -1.58 3.58
N ARG A 37 4.87 -0.78 4.34
CA ARG A 37 4.68 0.68 4.38
C ARG A 37 4.94 1.32 3.02
N GLU A 38 5.96 0.85 2.31
CA GLU A 38 6.27 1.36 0.98
C GLU A 38 5.21 0.97 -0.05
N ILE A 39 4.69 -0.26 0.01
CA ILE A 39 3.56 -0.70 -0.82
C ILE A 39 2.34 0.19 -0.57
N ALA A 40 1.98 0.45 0.68
CA ALA A 40 0.86 1.33 1.02
C ALA A 40 1.07 2.76 0.48
N ARG A 41 2.29 3.30 0.58
CA ARG A 41 2.64 4.61 0.02
C ARG A 41 2.48 4.65 -1.50
N LEU A 42 2.94 3.62 -2.20
CA LEU A 42 2.82 3.52 -3.66
C LEU A 42 1.36 3.39 -4.10
N GLN A 43 0.54 2.64 -3.37
CA GLN A 43 -0.90 2.55 -3.62
C GLN A 43 -1.60 3.90 -3.46
N GLN A 44 -1.22 4.70 -2.46
CA GLN A 44 -1.73 6.05 -2.29
C GLN A 44 -1.36 6.96 -3.47
N LEU A 45 -0.10 6.93 -3.91
CA LEU A 45 0.34 7.70 -5.08
C LEU A 45 -0.37 7.27 -6.36
N LEU A 46 -0.59 5.97 -6.54
CA LEU A 46 -1.34 5.43 -7.65
C LEU A 46 -2.79 5.95 -7.67
N ALA A 47 -3.45 5.99 -6.50
CA ALA A 47 -4.81 6.53 -6.39
C ALA A 47 -4.89 8.02 -6.76
N ILE A 48 -3.89 8.81 -6.35
CA ILE A 48 -3.76 10.22 -6.74
C ILE A 48 -3.59 10.35 -8.26
N ALA A 49 -2.67 9.58 -8.84
CA ALA A 49 -2.41 9.60 -10.28
C ALA A 49 -3.66 9.18 -11.09
N GLN A 50 -4.40 8.17 -10.63
CA GLN A 50 -5.64 7.72 -11.26
C GLN A 50 -6.72 8.81 -11.24
N THR A 51 -6.84 9.54 -10.13
CA THR A 51 -7.75 10.69 -10.02
C THR A 51 -7.41 11.77 -11.04
N ALA A 52 -6.13 12.15 -11.13
CA ALA A 52 -5.66 13.15 -12.09
C ALA A 52 -5.90 12.69 -13.54
N ARG A 53 -5.59 11.43 -13.86
CA ARG A 53 -5.86 10.83 -15.18
C ARG A 53 -7.34 10.94 -15.54
N ASN A 54 -8.24 10.62 -14.62
CA ASN A 54 -9.68 10.67 -14.86
C ASN A 54 -10.16 12.11 -15.10
N ALA A 55 -9.63 13.09 -14.34
CA ALA A 55 -9.93 14.50 -14.55
C ALA A 55 -9.47 14.98 -15.93
N TYR A 56 -8.25 14.64 -16.35
CA TYR A 56 -7.73 14.99 -17.67
C TYR A 56 -8.50 14.32 -18.81
N ALA A 57 -8.89 13.05 -18.63
CA ALA A 57 -9.72 12.35 -19.62
C ALA A 57 -11.09 13.01 -19.79
N LYS A 58 -11.69 13.50 -18.69
CA LYS A 58 -12.95 14.25 -18.74
C LYS A 58 -12.78 15.58 -19.45
N ALA A 59 -11.77 16.37 -19.09
CA ALA A 59 -11.48 17.66 -19.73
C ALA A 59 -11.24 17.49 -21.23
N LEU A 60 -10.43 16.50 -21.62
CA LEU A 60 -10.19 16.19 -23.03
C LEU A 60 -11.51 15.86 -23.75
N LYS A 61 -12.39 15.04 -23.16
CA LYS A 61 -13.69 14.71 -23.77
C LYS A 61 -14.57 15.94 -24.01
N GLU A 62 -14.48 16.95 -23.16
CA GLU A 62 -15.22 18.22 -23.30
C GLU A 62 -14.64 19.12 -24.40
N GLU A 63 -13.33 19.06 -24.63
CA GLU A 63 -12.62 19.80 -25.69
C GLU A 63 -12.71 19.13 -27.06
N LEU A 64 -12.94 17.82 -27.10
CA LEU A 64 -13.11 17.11 -28.35
C LEU A 64 -14.34 17.64 -29.10
N PRO A 65 -14.25 17.83 -30.43
CA PRO A 65 -15.39 18.21 -31.22
C PRO A 65 -16.48 17.17 -31.00
N LYS A 66 -17.67 17.63 -30.62
CA LYS A 66 -18.86 16.79 -30.66
C LYS A 66 -18.97 16.32 -32.10
N LYS A 67 -18.81 15.02 -32.35
CA LYS A 67 -19.25 14.47 -33.62
C LYS A 67 -20.74 14.79 -33.66
N ASP A 68 -21.10 15.79 -34.45
CA ASP A 68 -22.49 16.00 -34.82
C ASP A 68 -23.00 14.64 -35.29
N GLU A 69 -23.98 14.10 -34.58
CA GLU A 69 -24.93 13.12 -35.10
C GLU A 69 -25.80 13.82 -36.16
N SER A 70 -25.15 14.40 -37.18
CA SER A 70 -25.76 14.94 -38.38
C SER A 70 -25.29 14.13 -39.58
N VAL A 71 -25.42 12.81 -39.50
CA VAL A 71 -25.56 11.96 -40.69
C VAL A 71 -26.57 10.86 -40.37
N GLN A 72 -27.82 11.14 -40.79
CA GLN A 72 -28.91 10.22 -41.17
C GLN A 72 -29.56 9.33 -40.11
#